data_AF-A0A2M8XUF2-F1
#
_entry.id   AF-A0A2M8XUF2-F1
#
_cell.length_a   1.000
_cell.length_b   1.000
_cell.length_c   1.000
_cell.angle_alpha   90.00
_cell.angle_beta   90.00
_cell.angle_gamma   90.00
#
_symmetry.space_group_name_H-M   'P 1'
#
loop_
_entity.id
_entity.type
_entity.pdbx_description
1 polymer ?
#
loop_
_entity_poly.entity_id
_entity_poly.type
_entity_poly.pdbx_seq_one_letter_code
_entity_poly.pdbx_strand_id
1 'polypeptide(L)'
;MGQSKIKQREGFPPKLIDEWEADDCVNFAVALARLTGWLLHVDWIVKSLPPYDDVSDDKLSPLRVYVQDNREGIFDVRGVKTLVEFQESTIAKRAIKVLTALRINGGVLTRFYSENKLSTLPLRSLPDESKIAQALEAIKANPTYLEAIPQKPQSRIPVHDAARYTFGRCVAYAEAMHELTGLQPVAILGKKFSPLYSATERSSDGYVHSIVVHPDGMGEDAWGIAPIQDIAGRFGAVEFEISSDTHGEVVQNYHRTSSDIYEAELKVARQLIAQYRLESSAALRARPRHPGRPSS
;
A
#
# COMPACT_ATOMS: atom_id res chain seq x y z
N MET A 1 -9.16 48.93 14.66
CA MET A 1 -8.30 48.16 13.73
C MET A 1 -8.07 46.78 14.32
N GLY A 2 -8.92 45.81 13.97
CA GLY A 2 -8.82 44.43 14.47
C GLY A 2 -8.19 43.55 13.38
N GLN A 3 -6.94 43.17 13.56
CA GLN A 3 -6.30 42.15 12.73
C GLN A 3 -6.98 40.80 13.03
N SER A 4 -7.81 40.32 12.11
CA SER A 4 -8.20 38.92 12.12
C SER A 4 -6.96 38.10 11.78
N LYS A 5 -6.44 37.38 12.78
CA LYS A 5 -5.45 36.34 12.54
C LYS A 5 -6.07 35.35 11.56
N ILE A 6 -5.60 35.39 10.32
CA ILE A 6 -5.92 34.39 9.30
C ILE A 6 -5.42 33.07 9.88
N LYS A 7 -6.33 32.25 10.41
CA LYS A 7 -6.04 30.84 10.69
C LYS A 7 -5.56 30.26 9.36
N GLN A 8 -4.27 29.93 9.26
CA GLN A 8 -3.78 29.05 8.22
C GLN A 8 -4.73 27.84 8.21
N ARG A 9 -5.48 27.69 7.13
CA ARG A 9 -6.31 26.50 6.97
C ARG A 9 -5.33 25.37 6.77
N GLU A 10 -5.33 24.41 7.67
CA GLU A 10 -4.51 23.19 7.62
C GLU A 10 -4.84 22.31 6.39
N GLY A 11 -5.78 22.72 5.54
CA GLY A 11 -6.22 22.00 4.35
C GLY A 11 -6.31 22.87 3.10
N PHE A 12 -6.53 22.21 1.96
CA PHE A 12 -6.61 22.85 0.66
C PHE A 12 -7.83 23.80 0.53
N PRO A 13 -7.77 24.80 -0.36
CA PRO A 13 -8.92 25.65 -0.68
C PRO A 13 -10.16 24.83 -1.07
N PRO A 14 -11.36 25.13 -0.52
CA PRO A 14 -12.57 24.35 -0.80
C PRO A 14 -12.90 24.18 -2.28
N LYS A 15 -12.67 25.23 -3.08
CA LYS A 15 -12.89 25.18 -4.54
C LYS A 15 -12.01 24.11 -5.22
N LEU A 16 -10.75 23.98 -4.81
CA LEU A 16 -9.85 22.94 -5.35
C LEU A 16 -10.30 21.56 -4.90
N ILE A 17 -10.76 21.43 -3.66
CA ILE A 17 -11.33 20.17 -3.15
C ILE A 17 -12.54 19.77 -4.00
N ASP A 18 -13.48 20.68 -4.25
CA ASP A 18 -14.67 20.40 -5.06
C ASP A 18 -14.29 19.99 -6.50
N GLU A 19 -13.31 20.67 -7.10
CA GLU A 19 -12.77 20.33 -8.43
C GLU A 19 -12.15 18.92 -8.46
N TRP A 20 -11.30 18.58 -7.49
CA TRP A 20 -10.72 17.24 -7.41
C TRP A 20 -11.76 16.18 -7.11
N GLU A 21 -12.76 16.47 -6.27
CA GLU A 21 -13.83 15.54 -5.94
C GLU A 21 -14.77 15.25 -7.11
N ALA A 22 -14.91 16.18 -8.06
CA ALA A 22 -15.68 15.95 -9.28
C ALA A 22 -15.07 14.86 -10.18
N ASP A 23 -13.73 14.71 -10.14
CA ASP A 23 -12.96 13.70 -10.87
C ASP A 23 -12.60 12.47 -10.00
N ASP A 24 -13.41 12.19 -8.97
CA ASP A 24 -13.18 11.10 -7.99
C ASP A 24 -11.78 11.13 -7.33
N CYS A 25 -11.09 12.27 -7.40
CA CYS A 25 -9.72 12.55 -6.94
C CYS A 25 -8.58 11.82 -7.64
N VAL A 26 -8.82 11.29 -8.85
CA VAL A 26 -7.80 10.59 -9.65
C VAL A 26 -6.51 11.41 -9.81
N ASN A 27 -6.63 12.65 -10.28
CA ASN A 27 -5.48 13.50 -10.57
C ASN A 27 -4.69 13.91 -9.32
N PHE A 28 -5.40 14.18 -8.21
CA PHE A 28 -4.76 14.48 -6.94
C PHE A 28 -4.00 13.27 -6.37
N ALA A 29 -4.64 12.09 -6.39
CA ALA A 29 -4.03 10.87 -5.88
C ALA A 29 -2.77 10.51 -6.69
N VAL A 30 -2.81 10.61 -8.02
CA VAL A 30 -1.62 10.40 -8.88
C VAL A 30 -0.51 11.40 -8.55
N ALA A 31 -0.83 12.69 -8.44
CA ALA A 31 0.16 13.70 -8.07
C ALA A 31 0.81 13.40 -6.71
N LEU A 32 0.01 12.99 -5.72
CA LEU A 32 0.49 12.65 -4.38
C LEU A 32 1.32 11.36 -4.36
N ALA A 33 0.92 10.34 -5.11
CA ALA A 33 1.67 9.09 -5.26
C ALA A 33 3.04 9.34 -5.94
N ARG A 34 3.10 10.21 -6.96
CA ARG A 34 4.37 10.63 -7.58
C ARG A 34 5.30 11.35 -6.58
N LEU A 35 4.75 12.16 -5.68
CA LEU A 35 5.53 12.87 -4.65
C LEU A 35 6.05 11.97 -3.54
N THR A 36 5.20 11.09 -3.03
CA THR A 36 5.45 10.35 -1.78
C THR A 36 5.93 8.93 -2.04
N GLY A 37 5.69 8.42 -3.25
CA GLY A 37 5.92 7.04 -3.63
C GLY A 37 4.95 6.04 -2.99
N TRP A 38 3.92 6.51 -2.26
CA TRP A 38 2.92 5.66 -1.61
C TRP A 38 1.89 5.07 -2.58
N LEU A 39 1.11 4.12 -2.09
CA LEU A 39 0.26 3.24 -2.91
C LEU A 39 -1.01 3.95 -3.37
N LEU A 40 -1.37 3.78 -4.65
CA LEU A 40 -2.64 4.23 -5.20
C LEU A 40 -3.73 3.19 -4.93
N HIS A 41 -4.80 3.63 -4.28
CA HIS A 41 -5.99 2.85 -4.00
C HIS A 41 -7.17 3.37 -4.81
N VAL A 42 -8.02 2.45 -5.26
CA VAL A 42 -9.31 2.75 -5.87
C VAL A 42 -10.37 1.96 -5.14
N ASP A 43 -11.36 2.67 -4.62
CA ASP A 43 -12.59 2.09 -4.11
C ASP A 43 -13.62 1.97 -5.23
N TRP A 44 -14.28 0.83 -5.28
CA TRP A 44 -15.25 0.45 -6.29
C TRP A 44 -16.59 0.11 -5.66
N ILE A 45 -17.69 0.57 -6.27
CA ILE A 45 -19.04 0.08 -5.99
C ILE A 45 -19.25 -1.26 -6.69
N VAL A 46 -19.72 -2.24 -5.92
CA VAL A 46 -20.09 -3.58 -6.40
C VAL A 46 -21.55 -3.91 -6.07
N LYS A 47 -22.25 -4.55 -7.00
CA LYS A 47 -23.69 -4.92 -6.88
C LYS A 47 -23.94 -6.17 -6.02
N SER A 48 -22.89 -6.89 -5.69
CA SER A 48 -22.84 -7.96 -4.70
C SER A 48 -21.38 -8.05 -4.25
N LEU A 49 -21.12 -8.54 -3.05
CA LEU A 49 -19.76 -8.86 -2.58
C LEU A 49 -19.49 -10.33 -2.95
N PRO A 50 -18.97 -10.66 -4.14
CA PRO A 50 -18.42 -11.99 -4.37
C PRO A 50 -17.15 -12.19 -3.52
N PRO A 51 -16.64 -13.42 -3.41
CA PRO A 51 -15.25 -13.61 -2.98
C PRO A 51 -14.33 -12.68 -3.80
N TYR A 52 -13.39 -12.01 -3.10
CA TYR A 52 -12.66 -10.81 -3.53
C TYR A 52 -12.02 -10.84 -4.95
N ASP A 53 -11.74 -12.03 -5.48
CA ASP A 53 -10.88 -12.23 -6.66
C ASP A 53 -11.64 -12.46 -7.99
N ASP A 54 -12.97 -12.61 -8.00
CA ASP A 54 -13.70 -13.06 -9.20
C ASP A 54 -14.34 -11.93 -10.05
N VAL A 55 -14.12 -10.65 -9.71
CA VAL A 55 -14.72 -9.53 -10.45
C VAL A 55 -13.69 -8.86 -11.36
N SER A 56 -13.91 -8.97 -12.67
CA SER A 56 -13.17 -8.16 -13.66
C SER A 56 -13.37 -6.66 -13.39
N ASP A 57 -12.29 -5.89 -13.55
CA ASP A 57 -12.29 -4.44 -13.38
C ASP A 57 -13.41 -3.76 -14.22
N ASP A 58 -13.70 -4.26 -15.42
CA ASP A 58 -14.72 -3.71 -16.33
C ASP A 58 -16.15 -3.75 -15.77
N LYS A 59 -16.40 -4.52 -14.72
CA LYS A 59 -17.70 -4.63 -14.05
C LYS A 59 -17.81 -3.75 -12.80
N LEU A 60 -16.73 -3.06 -12.44
CA LEU A 60 -16.66 -2.21 -11.26
C LEU A 60 -17.04 -0.77 -11.59
N SER A 61 -17.73 -0.12 -10.65
CA SER A 61 -18.07 1.30 -10.78
C SER A 61 -17.19 2.13 -9.84
N PRO A 62 -16.42 3.10 -10.34
CA PRO A 62 -15.44 3.83 -9.51
C PRO A 62 -16.14 4.72 -8.48
N LEU A 63 -15.58 4.75 -7.27
CA LEU A 63 -16.06 5.58 -6.16
C LEU A 63 -15.06 6.66 -5.76
N ARG A 64 -13.80 6.28 -5.57
CA ARG A 64 -12.77 7.16 -5.02
C ARG A 64 -11.37 6.66 -5.35
N VAL A 65 -10.47 7.57 -5.69
CA VAL A 65 -9.03 7.29 -5.78
C VAL A 65 -8.29 8.09 -4.71
N TYR A 66 -7.39 7.44 -3.98
CA TYR A 66 -6.63 8.03 -2.87
C TYR A 66 -5.27 7.34 -2.71
N VAL A 67 -4.45 7.87 -1.81
CA VAL A 67 -3.16 7.29 -1.45
C VAL A 67 -3.22 6.75 -0.02
N GLN A 68 -2.61 5.60 0.23
CA GLN A 68 -2.50 5.02 1.56
C GLN A 68 -1.05 4.60 1.83
N ASP A 69 -0.64 4.64 3.10
CA ASP A 69 0.53 3.92 3.56
C ASP A 69 0.29 2.40 3.64
N ASN A 70 1.29 1.64 4.07
CA ASN A 70 1.15 0.20 4.27
C ASN A 70 0.66 -0.18 5.69
N ARG A 71 -0.03 0.75 6.37
CA ARG A 71 -0.68 0.58 7.67
C ARG A 71 -2.13 1.10 7.57
N GLU A 72 -2.43 2.19 8.27
CA GLU A 72 -3.78 2.75 8.40
C GLU A 72 -3.87 4.21 7.93
N GLY A 73 -2.77 4.81 7.48
CA GLY A 73 -2.72 6.21 7.08
C GLY A 73 -3.28 6.42 5.69
N ILE A 74 -4.39 7.15 5.58
CA ILE A 74 -5.02 7.57 4.33
C ILE A 74 -4.68 9.03 4.05
N PHE A 75 -4.20 9.31 2.84
CA PHE A 75 -3.84 10.65 2.37
C PHE A 75 -4.77 11.02 1.21
N ASP A 76 -5.69 11.95 1.48
CA ASP A 76 -6.73 12.36 0.55
C ASP A 76 -6.80 13.90 0.47
N VAL A 77 -7.54 14.45 -0.50
CA VAL A 77 -7.75 15.90 -0.65
C VAL A 77 -8.34 16.56 0.59
N ARG A 78 -9.01 15.78 1.45
CA ARG A 78 -9.61 16.27 2.70
C ARG A 78 -8.68 16.18 3.91
N GLY A 79 -7.42 15.81 3.72
CA GLY A 79 -6.42 15.70 4.78
C GLY A 79 -5.85 14.28 4.95
N VAL A 80 -5.03 14.13 5.98
CA VAL A 80 -4.52 12.84 6.46
C VAL A 80 -5.49 12.29 7.50
N LYS A 81 -5.90 11.04 7.36
CA LYS A 81 -6.87 10.36 8.24
C LYS A 81 -6.42 8.94 8.53
N THR A 82 -6.96 8.35 9.59
CA THR A 82 -6.91 6.89 9.74
C THR A 82 -7.88 6.21 8.77
N LEU A 83 -7.65 4.93 8.48
CA LEU A 83 -8.51 4.11 7.64
C LEU A 83 -9.96 4.11 8.16
N VAL A 84 -10.16 3.96 9.46
CA VAL A 84 -11.49 3.97 10.10
C VAL A 84 -12.19 5.31 9.87
N GLU A 85 -11.53 6.42 10.18
CA GLU A 85 -12.09 7.76 9.98
C GLU A 85 -12.42 8.02 8.50
N PHE A 86 -11.55 7.58 7.59
CA PHE A 86 -11.78 7.74 6.15
C PHE A 86 -12.99 6.93 5.67
N GLN A 87 -13.08 5.67 6.10
CA GLN A 87 -14.20 4.78 5.78
C GLN A 87 -15.53 5.37 6.25
N GLU A 88 -15.62 5.78 7.52
CA GLU A 88 -16.86 6.32 8.10
C GLU A 88 -17.23 7.71 7.54
N SER A 89 -16.25 8.61 7.45
CA SER A 89 -16.52 10.00 7.10
C SER A 89 -16.64 10.26 5.61
N THR A 90 -16.02 9.41 4.76
CA THR A 90 -15.87 9.66 3.33
C THR A 90 -16.48 8.54 2.49
N ILE A 91 -16.00 7.30 2.65
CA ILE A 91 -16.39 6.19 1.77
C ILE A 91 -17.83 5.74 2.02
N ALA A 92 -18.21 5.46 3.26
CA ALA A 92 -19.56 5.02 3.61
C ALA A 92 -20.64 6.01 3.14
N LYS A 93 -20.43 7.32 3.36
CA LYS A 93 -21.37 8.36 2.92
C LYS A 93 -21.51 8.42 1.40
N ARG A 94 -20.40 8.32 0.68
CA ARG A 94 -20.40 8.30 -0.80
C ARG A 94 -21.05 7.03 -1.33
N ALA A 95 -20.70 5.87 -0.77
CA ALA A 95 -21.27 4.58 -1.15
C ALA A 95 -22.78 4.54 -0.94
N ILE A 96 -23.28 4.94 0.24
CA ILE A 96 -24.72 5.00 0.53
C ILE A 96 -25.45 5.88 -0.49
N LYS A 97 -24.90 7.06 -0.81
CA LYS A 97 -25.48 7.97 -1.81
C LYS A 97 -25.58 7.30 -3.18
N VAL A 98 -24.52 6.64 -3.64
CA VAL A 98 -24.49 5.97 -4.95
C VAL A 98 -25.43 4.75 -4.97
N LEU A 99 -25.36 3.87 -3.97
CA LEU A 99 -26.18 2.66 -3.87
C LEU A 99 -27.68 3.00 -3.80
N THR A 100 -28.04 4.05 -3.05
CA THR A 100 -29.43 4.54 -2.94
C THR A 100 -29.92 5.12 -4.26
N ALA A 101 -29.10 5.94 -4.93
CA ALA A 101 -29.45 6.52 -6.23
C ALA A 101 -29.66 5.43 -7.31
N LEU A 102 -28.85 4.36 -7.25
CA LEU A 102 -28.92 3.22 -8.17
C LEU A 102 -29.96 2.17 -7.76
N ARG A 103 -30.57 2.28 -6.57
CA ARG A 103 -31.50 1.28 -5.98
C ARG A 103 -30.94 -0.14 -5.99
N ILE A 104 -29.66 -0.29 -5.66
CA ILE A 104 -28.99 -1.58 -5.57
C ILE A 104 -28.55 -1.87 -4.14
N ASN A 105 -28.59 -3.14 -3.75
CA ASN A 105 -27.82 -3.63 -2.62
C ASN A 105 -26.40 -3.88 -3.11
N GLY A 106 -25.40 -3.50 -2.32
CA GLY A 106 -24.02 -3.55 -2.76
C GLY A 106 -23.04 -3.17 -1.66
N GLY A 107 -21.77 -3.11 -2.04
CA GLY A 107 -20.69 -2.79 -1.12
C GLY A 107 -19.59 -1.99 -1.80
N VAL A 108 -18.51 -1.77 -1.04
CA VAL A 108 -17.27 -1.18 -1.54
C VAL A 108 -16.20 -2.25 -1.59
N LEU A 109 -15.51 -2.33 -2.72
CA LEU A 109 -14.32 -3.16 -2.92
C LEU A 109 -13.12 -2.24 -3.14
N THR A 110 -12.08 -2.38 -2.33
CA THR A 110 -10.84 -1.62 -2.47
C THR A 110 -9.82 -2.45 -3.24
N ARG A 111 -9.18 -1.85 -4.25
CA ARG A 111 -8.05 -2.43 -4.98
C ARG A 111 -6.92 -1.41 -5.09
N PHE A 112 -5.70 -1.89 -5.29
CA PHE A 112 -4.54 -1.06 -5.50
C PHE A 112 -3.97 -1.27 -6.91
N TYR A 113 -3.40 -0.20 -7.48
CA TYR A 113 -2.98 -0.20 -8.87
C TYR A 113 -1.65 0.55 -9.06
N SER A 114 -0.94 0.21 -10.12
CA SER A 114 0.11 1.08 -10.64
C SER A 114 -0.54 2.28 -11.34
N GLU A 115 0.21 3.38 -11.44
CA GLU A 115 -0.23 4.57 -12.17
C GLU A 115 -0.59 4.23 -13.62
N ASN A 116 0.27 3.46 -14.31
CA ASN A 116 0.04 3.01 -15.68
C ASN A 116 -1.24 2.18 -15.84
N LYS A 117 -1.64 1.43 -14.81
CA LYS A 117 -2.87 0.63 -14.88
C LYS A 117 -4.11 1.51 -14.82
N LEU A 118 -4.09 2.63 -14.09
CA LEU A 118 -5.23 3.54 -13.94
C LEU A 118 -5.80 4.04 -15.28
N SER A 119 -4.95 4.30 -16.27
CA SER A 119 -5.39 4.77 -17.60
C SER A 119 -6.17 3.72 -18.40
N THR A 120 -6.17 2.46 -17.96
CA THR A 120 -6.88 1.35 -18.60
C THR A 120 -8.14 0.92 -17.85
N LEU A 121 -8.36 1.47 -16.65
CA LEU A 121 -9.49 1.12 -15.79
C LEU A 121 -10.74 1.91 -16.20
N PRO A 122 -11.96 1.39 -15.89
CA PRO A 122 -13.22 2.09 -16.16
C PRO A 122 -13.48 3.21 -15.15
N LEU A 123 -12.52 4.13 -14.99
CA LEU A 123 -12.66 5.31 -14.14
C LEU A 123 -13.61 6.32 -14.79
N ARG A 124 -14.32 7.12 -13.98
CA ARG A 124 -15.20 8.18 -14.48
C ARG A 124 -14.39 9.30 -15.13
N SER A 125 -13.23 9.60 -14.55
CA SER A 125 -12.23 10.52 -15.08
C SER A 125 -10.90 9.78 -15.18
N LEU A 126 -10.27 9.79 -16.35
CA LEU A 126 -8.93 9.23 -16.53
C LEU A 126 -7.87 10.21 -16.02
N PRO A 127 -6.67 9.73 -15.66
CA PRO A 127 -5.54 10.60 -15.34
C PRO A 127 -5.25 11.60 -16.48
N ASP A 128 -5.10 12.87 -16.13
CA ASP A 128 -4.81 13.98 -17.04
C ASP A 128 -3.55 14.70 -16.55
N GLU A 129 -2.49 14.71 -17.37
CA GLU A 129 -1.18 15.26 -16.99
C GLU A 129 -1.21 16.74 -16.61
N SER A 130 -2.09 17.54 -17.24
CA SER A 130 -2.21 18.96 -16.91
C SER A 130 -2.84 19.13 -15.54
N LYS A 131 -3.90 18.37 -15.24
CA LYS A 131 -4.55 18.39 -13.91
C LYS A 131 -3.64 17.81 -12.83
N ILE A 132 -2.86 16.77 -13.14
CA ILE A 132 -1.86 16.19 -12.24
C ILE A 132 -0.77 17.22 -11.92
N ALA A 133 -0.24 17.93 -12.92
CA ALA A 133 0.75 18.98 -12.70
C ALA A 133 0.20 20.13 -11.83
N GLN A 134 -1.05 20.52 -12.03
CA GLN A 134 -1.70 21.53 -11.19
C GLN A 134 -1.88 21.04 -9.73
N ALA A 135 -2.34 19.80 -9.55
CA ALA A 135 -2.47 19.20 -8.22
C ALA A 135 -1.11 19.07 -7.52
N LEU A 136 -0.07 18.70 -8.26
CA LEU A 136 1.30 18.60 -7.77
C LEU A 136 1.80 19.94 -7.17
N GLU A 137 1.60 21.04 -7.89
CA GLU A 137 1.99 22.37 -7.40
C GLU A 137 1.16 22.80 -6.20
N ALA A 138 -0.15 22.51 -6.19
CA ALA A 138 -1.01 22.79 -5.03
C ALA A 138 -0.58 22.00 -3.78
N ILE A 139 -0.19 20.73 -3.93
CA ILE A 139 0.31 19.88 -2.83
C ILE A 139 1.64 20.43 -2.30
N LYS A 140 2.60 20.76 -3.17
CA LYS A 140 3.90 21.34 -2.77
C LYS A 140 3.74 22.68 -2.04
N ALA A 141 2.73 23.47 -2.43
CA ALA A 141 2.41 24.73 -1.76
C ALA A 141 1.78 24.55 -0.36
N ASN A 142 1.46 23.31 0.05
CA ASN A 142 0.91 22.98 1.36
C ASN A 142 1.88 22.08 2.17
N PRO A 143 2.97 22.64 2.73
CA PRO A 143 3.99 21.86 3.44
C PRO A 143 3.44 21.13 4.65
N THR A 144 2.49 21.72 5.38
CA THR A 144 1.86 21.08 6.56
C THR A 144 1.15 19.78 6.20
N TYR A 145 0.50 19.72 5.04
CA TYR A 145 -0.11 18.47 4.56
C TYR A 145 0.94 17.40 4.26
N LEU A 146 2.05 17.77 3.60
CA LEU A 146 3.14 16.83 3.27
C LEU A 146 3.90 16.35 4.51
N GLU A 147 4.14 17.23 5.48
CA GLU A 147 4.80 16.89 6.74
C GLU A 147 3.98 15.91 7.59
N ALA A 148 2.66 15.90 7.44
CA ALA A 148 1.77 14.93 8.10
C ALA A 148 1.83 13.53 7.48
N ILE A 149 2.43 13.37 6.30
CA ILE A 149 2.53 12.07 5.61
C ILE A 149 3.84 11.39 6.03
N PRO A 150 3.81 10.16 6.59
CA PRO A 150 5.01 9.44 6.95
C PRO A 150 5.86 9.17 5.70
N GLN A 151 7.17 9.21 5.88
CA GLN A 151 8.09 8.81 4.81
C GLN A 151 7.92 7.33 4.49
N LYS A 152 7.87 7.01 3.19
CA LYS A 152 7.81 5.63 2.74
C LYS A 152 9.09 4.90 3.13
N PRO A 153 9.00 3.68 3.70
CA PRO A 153 10.15 2.79 3.81
C PRO A 153 10.87 2.64 2.47
N GLN A 154 12.19 2.47 2.53
CA GLN A 154 13.01 2.24 1.34
C GLN A 154 12.78 0.83 0.77
N SER A 155 11.57 0.57 0.28
CA SER A 155 11.33 -0.56 -0.63
C SER A 155 12.03 -0.28 -1.95
N ARG A 156 12.73 -1.29 -2.45
CA ARG A 156 13.33 -1.29 -3.79
C ARG A 156 12.32 -1.64 -4.87
N ILE A 157 11.22 -2.30 -4.49
CA ILE A 157 10.18 -2.78 -5.39
C ILE A 157 9.11 -1.69 -5.54
N PRO A 158 8.50 -1.54 -6.73
CA PRO A 158 7.33 -0.67 -6.90
C PRO A 158 6.21 -0.99 -5.89
N VAL A 159 5.58 0.03 -5.33
CA VAL A 159 4.62 -0.17 -4.21
C VAL A 159 3.40 -1.03 -4.56
N HIS A 160 2.93 -0.99 -5.80
CA HIS A 160 1.82 -1.83 -6.24
C HIS A 160 2.19 -3.32 -6.28
N ASP A 161 3.45 -3.62 -6.62
CA ASP A 161 3.99 -4.98 -6.56
C ASP A 161 4.26 -5.39 -5.11
N ALA A 162 4.72 -4.48 -4.24
CA ALA A 162 4.88 -4.76 -2.82
C ALA A 162 3.54 -5.07 -2.13
N ALA A 163 2.48 -4.34 -2.49
CA ALA A 163 1.14 -4.52 -1.96
C ALA A 163 0.57 -5.92 -2.23
N ARG A 164 0.90 -6.53 -3.38
CA ARG A 164 0.55 -7.92 -3.74
C ARG A 164 0.91 -8.91 -2.65
N TYR A 165 2.03 -8.68 -1.95
CA TYR A 165 2.54 -9.57 -0.93
C TYR A 165 2.06 -9.22 0.48
N THR A 166 1.31 -8.13 0.67
CA THR A 166 0.81 -7.73 2.00
C THR A 166 -0.31 -8.67 2.48
N PHE A 167 -1.20 -9.09 1.57
CA PHE A 167 -2.44 -9.80 1.92
C PHE A 167 -2.50 -11.21 1.28
N GLY A 168 -1.61 -12.11 1.72
CA GLY A 168 -1.75 -13.55 1.45
C GLY A 168 -0.81 -14.16 0.41
N ARG A 169 0.15 -13.39 -0.14
CA ARG A 169 1.24 -13.92 -1.00
C ARG A 169 2.64 -13.81 -0.40
N CYS A 170 2.77 -13.26 0.81
CA CYS A 170 4.06 -13.03 1.49
C CYS A 170 4.95 -14.27 1.61
N VAL A 171 4.34 -15.45 1.74
CA VAL A 171 5.06 -16.73 1.85
C VAL A 171 5.94 -16.96 0.62
N ALA A 172 5.36 -16.83 -0.58
CA ALA A 172 6.09 -16.98 -1.83
C ALA A 172 7.20 -15.93 -1.98
N TYR A 173 7.00 -14.72 -1.48
CA TYR A 173 8.03 -13.69 -1.48
C TYR A 173 9.20 -14.03 -0.55
N ALA A 174 8.91 -14.49 0.67
CA ALA A 174 9.94 -14.89 1.63
C ALA A 174 10.75 -16.10 1.13
N GLU A 175 10.11 -17.07 0.50
CA GLU A 175 10.78 -18.23 -0.12
C GLU A 175 11.66 -17.81 -1.31
N ALA A 176 11.17 -16.93 -2.19
CA ALA A 176 12.00 -16.38 -3.26
C ALA A 176 13.21 -15.61 -2.73
N MET A 177 13.04 -14.86 -1.63
CA MET A 177 14.14 -14.18 -0.95
C MET A 177 15.15 -15.18 -0.39
N HIS A 178 14.68 -16.26 0.24
CA HIS A 178 15.53 -17.33 0.75
C HIS A 178 16.38 -17.94 -0.36
N GLU A 179 15.77 -18.37 -1.45
CA GLU A 179 16.49 -19.00 -2.56
C GLU A 179 17.53 -18.10 -3.22
N LEU A 180 17.22 -16.80 -3.34
CA LEU A 180 18.10 -15.85 -4.02
C LEU A 180 19.21 -15.27 -3.13
N THR A 181 19.05 -15.34 -1.80
CA THR A 181 19.94 -14.63 -0.87
C THR A 181 20.48 -15.48 0.28
N GLY A 182 19.89 -16.64 0.52
CA GLY A 182 20.19 -17.52 1.66
C GLY A 182 19.63 -17.04 3.00
N LEU A 183 18.90 -15.92 3.05
CA LEU A 183 18.30 -15.42 4.29
C LEU A 183 17.19 -16.35 4.77
N GLN A 184 17.11 -16.61 6.08
CA GLN A 184 16.14 -17.55 6.63
C GLN A 184 14.73 -16.95 6.62
N PRO A 185 13.75 -17.62 5.99
CA PRO A 185 12.35 -17.22 6.06
C PRO A 185 11.74 -17.65 7.41
N VAL A 186 10.89 -16.79 7.95
CA VAL A 186 10.14 -17.01 9.20
C VAL A 186 8.73 -16.46 9.07
N ALA A 187 7.80 -17.06 9.81
CA ALA A 187 6.45 -16.56 10.01
C ALA A 187 6.43 -15.62 11.21
N ILE A 188 5.62 -14.57 11.15
CA ILE A 188 5.23 -13.73 12.29
C ILE A 188 3.90 -14.27 12.82
N LEU A 189 3.86 -14.61 14.11
CA LEU A 189 2.68 -15.14 14.80
C LEU A 189 2.24 -14.14 15.87
N GLY A 190 1.13 -13.45 15.63
CA GLY A 190 0.55 -12.49 16.57
C GLY A 190 -0.06 -13.19 17.79
N LYS A 191 0.40 -12.81 18.99
CA LYS A 191 -0.15 -13.25 20.27
C LYS A 191 -1.18 -12.28 20.84
N LYS A 192 -0.99 -10.99 20.56
CA LYS A 192 -1.92 -9.93 20.94
C LYS A 192 -1.97 -8.89 19.85
N PHE A 193 -3.16 -8.32 19.67
CA PHE A 193 -3.43 -7.36 18.61
C PHE A 193 -4.00 -6.06 19.17
N SER A 194 -3.76 -4.97 18.46
CA SER A 194 -4.40 -3.68 18.69
C SER A 194 -5.94 -3.82 18.59
N PRO A 195 -6.72 -3.13 19.44
CA PRO A 195 -8.18 -3.12 19.35
C PRO A 195 -8.73 -2.72 17.97
N LEU A 196 -7.99 -1.89 17.23
CA LEU A 196 -8.35 -1.45 15.87
C LEU A 196 -8.47 -2.63 14.89
N TYR A 197 -7.75 -3.72 15.15
CA TYR A 197 -7.74 -4.93 14.32
C TYR A 197 -8.68 -6.01 14.84
N SER A 198 -9.51 -5.73 15.86
CA SER A 198 -10.35 -6.75 16.53
C SER A 198 -11.33 -7.48 15.61
N ALA A 199 -11.74 -6.84 14.51
CA ALA A 199 -12.64 -7.42 13.50
C ALA A 199 -11.90 -8.14 12.36
N THR A 200 -10.56 -8.14 12.32
CA THR A 200 -9.77 -8.81 11.29
C THR A 200 -9.84 -10.33 11.51
N GLU A 201 -10.23 -11.06 10.46
CA GLU A 201 -10.15 -12.52 10.45
C GLU A 201 -8.69 -12.99 10.54
N ARG A 202 -8.44 -14.02 11.36
CA ARG A 202 -7.09 -14.50 11.66
C ARG A 202 -7.09 -16.01 11.65
N SER A 203 -5.95 -16.57 11.28
CA SER A 203 -5.71 -18.00 11.47
C SER A 203 -5.66 -18.33 12.97
N SER A 204 -6.05 -19.55 13.31
CA SER A 204 -6.12 -20.03 14.70
C SER A 204 -4.75 -20.11 15.38
N ASP A 205 -3.67 -20.20 14.60
CA ASP A 205 -2.28 -20.22 15.06
C ASP A 205 -1.69 -18.80 15.25
N GLY A 206 -2.43 -17.76 14.87
CA GLY A 206 -1.98 -16.37 14.94
C GLY A 206 -1.06 -15.94 13.81
N TYR A 207 -0.85 -16.76 12.77
CA TYR A 207 -0.10 -16.37 11.58
C TYR A 207 -0.63 -15.07 10.94
N VAL A 208 0.27 -14.12 10.68
CA VAL A 208 -0.09 -12.85 10.03
C VAL A 208 0.75 -12.55 8.78
N HIS A 209 2.03 -12.91 8.76
CA HIS A 209 2.92 -12.54 7.67
C HIS A 209 4.18 -13.41 7.63
N SER A 210 4.83 -13.48 6.47
CA SER A 210 6.14 -14.12 6.31
C SER A 210 7.19 -13.10 5.90
N ILE A 211 8.38 -13.18 6.49
CA ILE A 211 9.53 -12.31 6.23
C ILE A 211 10.80 -13.15 6.11
N VAL A 212 11.90 -12.55 5.67
CA VAL A 212 13.24 -13.09 5.93
C VAL A 212 13.96 -12.29 7.02
N VAL A 213 14.82 -12.96 7.79
CA VAL A 213 15.57 -12.34 8.90
C VAL A 213 17.02 -12.11 8.49
N HIS A 214 17.50 -10.88 8.71
CA HIS A 214 18.89 -10.50 8.50
C HIS A 214 19.76 -10.84 9.72
N PRO A 215 21.09 -11.01 9.54
CA PRO A 215 22.00 -11.30 10.65
C PRO A 215 22.02 -10.26 11.77
N ASP A 216 21.62 -9.02 11.48
CA ASP A 216 21.50 -7.93 12.45
C ASP A 216 20.16 -7.93 13.23
N GLY A 217 19.30 -8.91 12.98
CA GLY A 217 17.98 -9.05 13.62
C GLY A 217 16.87 -8.25 12.94
N MET A 218 17.13 -7.59 11.82
CA MET A 218 16.11 -6.88 11.04
C MET A 218 15.28 -7.85 10.20
N GLY A 219 14.03 -7.49 9.94
CA GLY A 219 13.15 -8.22 9.00
C GLY A 219 13.16 -7.56 7.63
N GLU A 220 12.97 -8.35 6.57
CA GLU A 220 12.72 -7.86 5.22
C GLU A 220 11.48 -8.53 4.62
N ASP A 221 10.52 -7.71 4.20
CA ASP A 221 9.37 -8.08 3.38
C ASP A 221 9.39 -7.29 2.05
N ALA A 222 8.32 -7.37 1.25
CA ALA A 222 8.24 -6.66 -0.02
C ALA A 222 8.27 -5.12 0.12
N TRP A 223 8.05 -4.59 1.34
CA TRP A 223 8.17 -3.16 1.65
C TRP A 223 9.58 -2.75 2.09
N GLY A 224 10.51 -3.70 2.18
CA GLY A 224 11.92 -3.47 2.47
C GLY A 224 12.34 -3.86 3.88
N ILE A 225 13.56 -3.46 4.25
CA ILE A 225 14.18 -3.81 5.53
C ILE A 225 13.63 -2.89 6.63
N ALA A 226 13.16 -3.47 7.74
CA ALA A 226 12.65 -2.75 8.89
C ALA A 226 12.79 -3.58 10.18
N PRO A 227 12.68 -2.96 11.38
CA PRO A 227 12.53 -3.73 12.62
C PRO A 227 11.33 -4.68 12.51
N ILE A 228 11.47 -5.92 12.99
CA ILE A 228 10.40 -6.93 12.90
C ILE A 228 9.12 -6.43 13.59
N GLN A 229 9.26 -5.68 14.70
CA GLN A 229 8.15 -5.02 15.40
C GLN A 229 7.36 -4.08 14.48
N ASP A 230 8.05 -3.35 13.60
CA ASP A 230 7.40 -2.42 12.68
C ASP A 230 6.66 -3.15 11.57
N ILE A 231 7.17 -4.29 11.11
CA ILE A 231 6.49 -5.14 10.12
C ILE A 231 5.25 -5.76 10.77
N ALA A 232 5.39 -6.39 11.95
CA ALA A 232 4.29 -6.99 12.69
C ALA A 232 3.17 -5.98 13.00
N GLY A 233 3.54 -4.76 13.37
CA GLY A 233 2.61 -3.67 13.64
C GLY A 233 1.73 -3.27 12.45
N ARG A 234 2.15 -3.51 11.20
CA ARG A 234 1.32 -3.27 10.00
C ARG A 234 0.08 -4.18 9.97
N PHE A 235 0.18 -5.34 10.62
CA PHE A 235 -0.88 -6.34 10.75
C PHE A 235 -1.58 -6.25 12.11
N GLY A 236 -1.34 -5.17 12.86
CA GLY A 236 -1.95 -4.91 14.16
C GLY A 236 -1.39 -5.74 15.31
N ALA A 237 -0.36 -6.56 15.10
CA ALA A 237 0.25 -7.36 16.15
C ALA A 237 1.08 -6.47 17.08
N VAL A 238 0.75 -6.47 18.38
CA VAL A 238 1.46 -5.71 19.43
C VAL A 238 2.36 -6.59 20.27
N GLU A 239 2.03 -7.87 20.38
CA GLU A 239 2.88 -8.92 20.95
C GLU A 239 2.88 -10.07 19.93
N PHE A 240 4.06 -10.58 19.58
CA PHE A 240 4.23 -11.62 18.57
C PHE A 240 5.46 -12.47 18.86
N GLU A 241 5.56 -13.60 18.18
CA GLU A 241 6.77 -14.40 18.03
C GLU A 241 7.06 -14.65 16.55
N ILE A 242 8.26 -15.15 16.26
CA ILE A 242 8.65 -15.58 14.92
C ILE A 242 9.00 -17.07 14.91
N SER A 243 8.66 -17.78 13.83
CA SER A 243 8.85 -19.23 13.73
C SER A 243 9.20 -19.66 12.30
N SER A 244 10.35 -20.33 12.14
CA SER A 244 10.72 -20.99 10.89
C SER A 244 9.84 -22.22 10.61
N ASP A 245 9.49 -22.96 11.66
CA ASP A 245 8.76 -24.21 11.53
C ASP A 245 7.33 -23.94 11.04
N THR A 246 6.68 -22.93 11.62
CA THR A 246 5.35 -22.50 11.18
C THR A 246 5.38 -21.92 9.77
N HIS A 247 6.47 -21.25 9.36
CA HIS A 247 6.63 -20.85 7.96
C HIS A 247 6.63 -22.08 7.03
N GLY A 248 7.41 -23.11 7.37
CA GLY A 248 7.45 -24.37 6.63
C GLY A 248 6.08 -25.05 6.54
N GLU A 249 5.31 -25.07 7.63
CA GLU A 249 3.94 -25.59 7.64
C GLU A 249 3.00 -24.81 6.71
N VAL A 250 3.12 -23.47 6.70
CA VAL A 250 2.35 -22.62 5.80
C VAL A 250 2.72 -22.91 4.34
N VAL A 251 4.00 -23.03 4.00
CA VAL A 251 4.47 -23.41 2.65
C VAL A 251 3.86 -24.76 2.23
N GLN A 252 3.93 -25.77 3.09
CA GLN A 252 3.35 -27.09 2.82
C GLN A 252 1.83 -27.02 2.61
N ASN A 253 1.13 -26.18 3.37
CA ASN A 253 -0.30 -25.96 3.19
C ASN A 253 -0.60 -25.32 1.82
N TYR A 254 0.17 -24.33 1.38
CA TYR A 254 0.02 -23.75 0.04
C TYR A 254 0.23 -24.79 -1.07
N HIS A 255 1.24 -25.65 -0.96
CA HIS A 255 1.44 -26.75 -1.92
C HIS A 255 0.26 -27.74 -1.92
N ARG A 256 -0.38 -27.97 -0.78
CA ARG A 256 -1.53 -28.88 -0.68
C ARG A 256 -2.83 -28.29 -1.22
N THR A 257 -3.10 -27.00 -0.97
CA THR A 257 -4.42 -26.40 -1.25
C THR A 257 -4.42 -25.47 -2.46
N SER A 258 -3.27 -24.95 -2.87
CA SER A 258 -3.18 -23.87 -3.88
C SER A 258 -1.84 -23.85 -4.62
N SER A 259 -1.29 -25.03 -4.96
CA SER A 259 0.06 -25.17 -5.54
C SER A 259 0.28 -24.32 -6.78
N ASP A 260 -0.65 -24.32 -7.73
CA ASP A 260 -0.49 -23.58 -9.00
C ASP A 260 -0.37 -22.07 -8.77
N ILE A 261 -1.18 -21.54 -7.85
CA ILE A 261 -1.13 -20.12 -7.47
C ILE A 261 0.19 -19.83 -6.75
N TYR A 262 0.58 -20.69 -5.80
CA TYR A 262 1.84 -20.54 -5.08
C TYR A 262 3.06 -20.49 -6.01
N GLU A 263 3.17 -21.43 -6.96
CA GLU A 263 4.28 -21.50 -7.91
C GLU A 263 4.31 -20.29 -8.86
N ALA A 264 3.14 -19.83 -9.33
CA ALA A 264 3.04 -18.63 -10.15
C ALA A 264 3.53 -17.39 -9.40
N GLU A 265 3.15 -17.25 -8.13
CA GLU A 265 3.53 -16.13 -7.27
C GLU A 265 5.01 -16.16 -6.90
N LEU A 266 5.55 -17.35 -6.63
CA LEU A 266 6.97 -17.56 -6.37
C LEU A 266 7.83 -17.14 -7.57
N LYS A 267 7.40 -17.50 -8.79
CA LYS A 267 8.06 -17.05 -10.02
C LYS A 267 8.05 -15.53 -10.17
N VAL A 268 6.91 -14.88 -9.92
CA VAL A 268 6.81 -13.40 -9.98
C VAL A 268 7.69 -12.76 -8.92
N ALA A 269 7.71 -13.29 -7.70
CA ALA A 269 8.53 -12.77 -6.61
C ALA A 269 10.03 -12.84 -6.96
N ARG A 270 10.51 -13.97 -7.48
CA ARG A 270 11.90 -14.13 -7.93
C ARG A 270 12.29 -13.06 -8.97
N GLN A 271 11.43 -12.80 -9.94
CA GLN A 271 11.67 -11.79 -10.97
C GLN A 271 11.77 -10.39 -10.37
N LEU A 272 10.83 -10.02 -9.51
CA LEU A 272 10.84 -8.71 -8.83
C LEU A 272 12.08 -8.53 -7.96
N ILE A 273 12.45 -9.54 -7.17
CA ILE A 273 13.64 -9.49 -6.30
C ILE A 273 14.92 -9.37 -7.14
N ALA A 274 15.06 -10.17 -8.20
CA ALA A 274 16.23 -10.09 -9.08
C ALA A 274 16.38 -8.68 -9.69
N GLN A 275 15.30 -8.17 -10.29
CA GLN A 275 15.30 -6.87 -10.98
C GLN A 275 15.57 -5.71 -10.01
N TYR A 276 14.85 -5.64 -8.89
CA TYR A 276 14.87 -4.43 -8.07
C TYR A 276 15.84 -4.50 -6.89
N ARG A 277 16.10 -5.69 -6.36
CA ARG A 277 16.96 -5.86 -5.18
C ARG A 277 18.40 -6.17 -5.55
N LEU A 278 18.63 -7.13 -6.46
CA LEU A 278 19.97 -7.63 -6.75
C LEU A 278 20.70 -6.77 -7.79
N GLU A 279 20.05 -6.43 -8.91
CA GLU A 279 20.67 -5.59 -9.95
C GLU A 279 20.99 -4.17 -9.44
N SER A 280 20.08 -3.58 -8.66
CA SER A 280 20.32 -2.30 -7.98
C SER A 280 21.51 -2.35 -7.02
N SER A 281 21.74 -3.49 -6.34
CA SER A 281 22.90 -3.66 -5.45
C SER A 281 24.21 -3.81 -6.22
N ALA A 282 24.19 -4.51 -7.36
CA ALA A 282 25.34 -4.66 -8.23
C ALA A 282 25.75 -3.31 -8.86
N ALA A 283 24.77 -2.51 -9.32
CA ALA A 283 25.00 -1.17 -9.87
C ALA A 283 25.58 -0.20 -8.83
N LEU A 284 25.19 -0.28 -7.56
CA LEU A 284 25.78 0.51 -6.47
C LEU A 284 27.23 0.08 -6.16
N ARG A 285 27.55 -1.22 -6.25
CA ARG A 285 28.91 -1.75 -6.03
C ARG A 285 29.86 -1.46 -7.20
N ALA A 286 29.35 -1.30 -8.42
CA ALA A 286 30.12 -1.03 -9.62
C ALA A 286 30.50 0.45 -9.82
N ARG A 287 30.03 1.38 -8.96
CA ARG A 287 30.47 2.78 -9.03
C ARG A 287 31.94 2.88 -8.60
N PRO A 288 32.85 3.40 -9.45
CA PRO A 288 34.25 3.57 -9.06
C PRO A 288 34.30 4.53 -7.86
N ARG A 289 34.94 4.08 -6.78
CA ARG A 289 35.29 4.98 -5.67
C ARG A 289 36.15 6.08 -6.26
N HIS A 290 35.67 7.32 -6.26
CA HIS A 290 36.48 8.45 -6.68
C HIS A 290 37.81 8.41 -5.91
N PRO A 291 38.97 8.34 -6.58
CA PRO A 291 40.24 8.48 -5.89
C PRO A 291 40.26 9.86 -5.24
N GLY A 292 40.66 9.89 -3.97
CA GLY A 292 40.59 11.07 -3.12
C GLY A 292 41.16 12.31 -3.79
N ARG A 293 40.51 13.45 -3.55
CA ARG A 293 41.12 14.76 -3.77
C ARG A 293 42.49 14.78 -3.08
N PRO A 294 43.57 15.16 -3.78
CA PRO A 294 44.81 15.46 -3.09
C PRO A 294 44.58 16.69 -2.21
N SER A 295 44.97 16.56 -0.95
CA SER A 295 45.08 17.66 -0.01
C SER A 295 46.03 18.72 -0.57
N SER A 296 45.48 19.92 -0.79
CA SER A 296 46.22 21.17 -0.94
C SER A 296 45.90 22.07 0.24
#